data_AF-A0A6V8L9S9-F1
#
_entry.id   AF-A0A6V8L9S9-F1
#
_cell.length_a   1.000
_cell.length_b   1.000
_cell.length_c   1.000
_cell.angle_alpha   90.00
_cell.angle_beta   90.00
_cell.angle_gamma   90.00
#
_symmetry.space_group_name_H-M   'P 1'
#
loop_
_entity.id
_entity.type
_entity.pdbx_description
1 polymer ?
#
loop_
_entity_poly.entity_id
_entity_poly.type
_entity_poly.pdbx_seq_one_letter_code
_entity_poly.pdbx_strand_id
1 'polypeptide(L)'
;MTRLPAIYLSHGAPPLADDPLWTRQLAAWSAELPRPRAILVASAHWEAAPTAVGATTTVPLTYDFYGFPRHYYEVTYPAPGAPELAADVGKLLGGVHEDPDRGLDHGRTYRWWRCTRRRTSRCCRSPCRASTRRCCWRSGGASRRCGTRAY
;
A
#
# COMPACT_ATOMS: atom_id res chain seq x y z
N MET A 1 2.98 4.75 27.44
CA MET A 1 3.05 4.75 25.95
C MET A 1 2.47 3.45 25.45
N THR A 2 1.54 3.46 24.50
CA THR A 2 1.03 2.24 23.85
C THR A 2 2.07 1.68 22.88
N ARG A 3 2.58 0.48 23.14
CA ARG A 3 3.52 -0.21 22.25
C ARG A 3 2.75 -0.73 21.02
N LEU A 4 3.22 -0.39 19.82
CA LEU A 4 2.67 -0.94 18.58
C LEU A 4 3.18 -2.38 18.38
N PRO A 5 2.37 -3.26 17.76
CA PRO A 5 2.78 -4.63 17.49
C PRO A 5 3.85 -4.68 16.38
N ALA A 6 4.76 -5.64 16.49
CA ALA A 6 5.55 -6.10 15.36
C ALA A 6 4.74 -7.15 14.61
N ILE A 7 4.70 -7.06 13.28
CA ILE A 7 3.86 -7.91 12.43
C ILE A 7 4.75 -8.62 11.42
N TYR A 8 4.57 -9.94 11.35
CA TYR A 8 4.99 -10.74 10.21
C TYR A 8 3.81 -10.92 9.27
N LEU A 9 3.99 -10.55 7.99
CA LEU A 9 2.98 -10.73 6.95
C LEU A 9 3.63 -11.43 5.76
N SER A 10 3.13 -12.63 5.43
CA SER A 10 3.47 -13.25 4.16
C SER A 10 2.84 -12.45 3.02
N HIS A 11 3.67 -12.05 2.06
CA HIS A 11 3.25 -11.20 0.94
C HIS A 11 2.70 -12.02 -0.24
N GLY A 12 3.04 -13.31 -0.32
CA GLY A 12 2.61 -14.21 -1.38
C GLY A 12 3.07 -13.78 -2.78
N ALA A 13 2.55 -14.50 -3.79
CA ALA A 13 2.73 -14.14 -5.19
C ALA A 13 1.71 -13.05 -5.62
N PRO A 14 1.92 -12.33 -6.74
CA PRO A 14 1.00 -11.30 -7.22
C PRO A 14 -0.49 -11.68 -7.26
N PRO A 15 -0.90 -12.90 -7.64
CA PRO A 15 -2.31 -13.30 -7.65
C PRO A 15 -3.02 -13.26 -6.29
N LEU A 16 -2.28 -13.31 -5.17
CA LEU A 16 -2.86 -13.16 -3.84
C LEU A 16 -3.52 -11.78 -3.66
N ALA A 17 -3.09 -10.77 -4.42
CA ALA A 17 -3.71 -9.44 -4.41
C ALA A 17 -5.12 -9.42 -5.02
N ASP A 18 -5.47 -10.41 -5.85
CA ASP A 18 -6.79 -10.54 -6.46
C ASP A 18 -7.74 -11.43 -5.64
N ASP A 19 -7.23 -12.12 -4.62
CA ASP A 19 -8.05 -12.96 -3.74
C ASP A 19 -9.02 -12.07 -2.93
N PRO A 20 -10.34 -12.20 -3.15
CA PRO A 20 -11.32 -11.32 -2.52
C PRO A 20 -11.50 -11.62 -1.03
N LEU A 21 -11.19 -12.83 -0.56
CA LEU A 21 -11.26 -13.19 0.85
C LEU A 21 -10.06 -12.64 1.60
N TRP A 22 -8.86 -12.91 1.11
CA TRP A 22 -7.60 -12.45 1.69
C TRP A 22 -7.57 -10.92 1.80
N THR A 23 -7.87 -10.22 0.71
CA THR A 23 -7.86 -8.75 0.69
C THR A 23 -8.91 -8.13 1.62
N ARG A 24 -10.07 -8.77 1.81
CA ARG A 24 -11.09 -8.34 2.78
C ARG A 24 -10.64 -8.57 4.22
N GLN A 25 -10.10 -9.75 4.52
CA GLN A 25 -9.63 -10.09 5.87
C GLN A 25 -8.46 -9.19 6.28
N LEU A 26 -7.47 -8.99 5.40
CA LEU A 26 -6.35 -8.09 5.65
C LEU A 26 -6.81 -6.65 5.88
N ALA A 27 -7.80 -6.18 5.11
CA ALA A 27 -8.36 -4.84 5.28
C ALA A 27 -9.13 -4.69 6.61
N ALA A 28 -9.91 -5.70 7.01
CA ALA A 28 -10.64 -5.69 8.27
C ALA A 28 -9.68 -5.69 9.46
N TRP A 29 -8.74 -6.63 9.48
CA TRP A 29 -7.74 -6.75 10.55
C TRP A 29 -6.86 -5.49 10.66
N SER A 30 -6.38 -4.94 9.54
CA SER A 30 -5.55 -3.72 9.58
C SER A 30 -6.30 -2.46 10.05
N ALA A 31 -7.64 -2.44 9.97
CA ALA A 31 -8.45 -1.33 10.44
C ALA A 31 -8.58 -1.29 11.97
N GLU A 32 -8.31 -2.40 12.65
CA GLU A 32 -8.32 -2.54 14.11
C GLU A 32 -6.98 -2.14 14.74
N LEU A 33 -5.90 -2.06 13.95
CA LEU A 33 -4.59 -1.67 14.43
C LEU A 33 -4.53 -0.18 14.80
N PRO A 34 -3.85 0.19 15.90
CA PRO A 34 -3.57 1.59 16.19
C PRO A 34 -2.75 2.20 15.06
N ARG A 35 -3.06 3.44 14.69
CA ARG A 35 -2.41 4.09 13.54
C ARG A 35 -0.95 4.44 13.85
N PRO A 36 0.03 3.88 13.10
CA PRO A 36 1.42 4.23 13.30
C PRO A 36 1.75 5.62 12.72
N ARG A 37 2.79 6.26 13.28
CA ARG A 37 3.38 7.48 12.71
C ARG A 37 4.26 7.18 11.49
N ALA A 38 5.00 6.08 11.56
CA ALA A 38 5.86 5.55 10.50
C ALA A 38 5.91 4.02 10.61
N ILE A 39 6.26 3.33 9.53
CA ILE A 39 6.35 1.87 9.47
C ILE A 39 7.73 1.52 8.92
N LEU A 40 8.48 0.69 9.66
CA LEU A 40 9.68 0.05 9.16
C LEU A 40 9.29 -1.30 8.55
N VAL A 41 9.67 -1.54 7.30
CA VAL A 41 9.47 -2.84 6.63
C VAL A 41 10.82 -3.47 6.37
N ALA A 42 11.02 -4.69 6.86
CA ALA A 42 12.09 -5.58 6.43
C ALA A 42 11.51 -6.53 5.37
N SER A 43 12.10 -6.57 4.18
CA SER A 43 11.59 -7.38 3.07
C SER A 43 12.54 -8.52 2.74
N ALA A 44 11.99 -9.71 2.50
CA ALA A 44 12.75 -10.87 2.04
C ALA A 44 13.33 -10.68 0.62
N HIS A 45 12.79 -9.74 -0.14
CA HIS A 45 13.22 -9.41 -1.50
C HIS A 45 14.36 -8.39 -1.54
N TRP A 46 14.82 -7.95 -0.37
CA TRP A 46 15.97 -7.07 -0.27
C TRP A 46 17.00 -7.67 0.68
N GLU A 47 17.93 -8.38 0.07
CA GLU A 47 19.15 -8.85 0.72
C GLU A 47 20.29 -7.87 0.39
N ALA A 48 20.98 -7.38 1.42
CA ALA A 48 22.11 -6.48 1.29
C ALA A 48 23.14 -6.75 2.38
N ALA A 49 24.42 -6.69 2.00
CA ALA A 49 25.56 -6.72 2.90
C ALA A 49 26.54 -5.62 2.46
N PRO A 50 26.69 -4.53 3.23
CA PRO A 50 26.20 -4.28 4.59
C PRO A 50 24.67 -4.04 4.68
N THR A 51 24.13 -4.06 5.90
CA THR A 51 22.73 -3.71 6.19
C THR A 51 22.40 -2.33 5.63
N ALA A 52 21.31 -2.24 4.86
CA ALA A 52 20.91 -1.02 4.17
C ALA A 52 19.51 -0.53 4.58
N VAL A 53 19.32 0.78 4.49
CA VAL A 53 18.04 1.47 4.69
C VAL A 53 17.78 2.38 3.48
N GLY A 54 16.54 2.41 3.01
CA GLY A 54 16.17 3.14 1.79
C GLY A 54 14.73 3.63 1.85
N ALA A 55 14.23 4.14 0.71
CA ALA A 55 12.90 4.73 0.59
C ALA A 55 12.64 5.85 1.63
N THR A 56 13.67 6.67 1.89
CA THR A 56 13.58 7.85 2.77
C THR A 56 12.83 9.02 2.13
N THR A 57 12.58 8.93 0.82
CA THR A 57 11.71 9.81 0.02
C THR A 57 10.62 8.98 -0.68
N THR A 58 9.76 9.63 -1.47
CA THR A 58 8.78 8.88 -2.29
C THR A 58 9.48 8.28 -3.49
N VAL A 59 9.66 6.96 -3.48
CA VAL A 59 10.32 6.18 -4.53
C VAL A 59 9.32 5.30 -5.28
N PRO A 60 9.58 4.94 -6.56
CA PRO A 60 8.73 4.03 -7.32
C PRO A 60 8.80 2.60 -6.78
N LEU A 61 7.94 1.74 -7.33
CA LEU A 61 8.01 0.30 -7.08
C LEU A 61 9.09 -0.34 -7.93
N THR A 62 9.77 -1.32 -7.36
CA THR A 62 10.63 -2.26 -8.08
C THR A 62 9.81 -3.52 -8.36
N TYR A 63 9.60 -3.85 -9.63
CA TYR A 63 8.92 -5.09 -10.03
C TYR A 63 9.93 -6.23 -10.13
N ASP A 64 10.14 -6.91 -9.02
CA ASP A 64 11.10 -8.00 -8.81
C ASP A 64 10.48 -9.39 -9.03
N PHE A 65 9.37 -9.46 -9.78
CA PHE A 65 8.69 -10.68 -10.21
C PHE A 65 8.41 -10.67 -11.71
N TYR A 66 8.31 -11.84 -12.34
CA TYR A 66 8.13 -11.99 -13.79
C TYR A 66 7.09 -13.07 -14.13
N GLY A 67 6.60 -13.05 -15.38
CA GLY A 67 5.69 -14.08 -15.89
C GLY A 67 4.22 -13.87 -15.55
N PHE A 68 3.84 -12.72 -14.97
CA PHE A 68 2.46 -12.42 -14.61
C PHE A 68 1.76 -11.50 -15.61
N PRO A 69 0.41 -11.43 -15.60
CA PRO A 69 -0.35 -10.44 -16.35
C PRO A 69 0.12 -9.00 -16.15
N ARG A 70 0.03 -8.19 -17.22
CA ARG A 70 0.50 -6.79 -17.27
C ARG A 70 -0.01 -5.92 -16.12
N HIS A 71 -1.23 -6.13 -15.66
CA HIS A 71 -1.85 -5.26 -14.64
C HIS A 71 -1.10 -5.25 -13.30
N TYR A 72 -0.33 -6.30 -12.97
CA TYR A 72 0.51 -6.30 -11.76
C TYR A 72 1.70 -5.33 -11.87
N TYR A 73 2.16 -5.03 -13.08
CA TYR A 73 3.25 -4.10 -13.38
C TYR A 73 2.77 -2.64 -13.55
N GLU A 74 1.47 -2.40 -13.43
CA GLU A 74 0.85 -1.07 -13.51
C GLU A 74 0.45 -0.53 -12.14
N VAL A 75 0.59 -1.36 -11.09
CA VAL A 75 0.27 -0.99 -9.71
C VAL A 75 1.28 0.05 -9.22
N THR A 76 0.80 1.22 -8.79
CA THR A 76 1.64 2.23 -8.16
C THR A 76 1.28 2.41 -6.69
N TYR A 77 2.30 2.66 -5.88
CA TYR A 77 2.13 2.88 -4.45
C TYR A 77 3.08 3.99 -3.97
N PRO A 78 2.60 5.25 -3.97
CA PRO A 78 3.39 6.40 -3.57
C PRO A 78 3.43 6.50 -2.04
N ALA A 79 4.20 5.61 -1.41
CA ALA A 79 4.46 5.69 0.02
C ALA A 79 5.30 6.95 0.30
N PRO A 80 4.95 7.75 1.33
CA PRO A 80 5.80 8.86 1.72
C PRO A 80 7.05 8.33 2.37
N GLY A 81 8.12 9.10 2.20
CA GLY A 81 9.35 8.90 2.93
C GLY A 81 9.18 9.08 4.44
N ALA A 82 10.11 8.49 5.19
CA ALA A 82 10.24 8.64 6.63
C ALA A 82 11.73 8.80 7.01
N PRO A 83 12.37 9.93 6.64
CA PRO A 83 13.81 10.11 6.82
C PRO A 83 14.22 10.08 8.30
N GLU A 84 13.38 10.57 9.21
CA GLU A 84 13.65 10.54 10.65
C GLU A 84 13.70 9.10 11.18
N LEU A 85 12.82 8.23 10.69
CA LEU A 85 12.82 6.81 11.05
C LEU A 85 14.10 6.11 10.56
N ALA A 86 14.56 6.43 9.34
CA ALA A 86 15.80 5.89 8.81
C ALA A 86 17.02 6.31 9.65
N ALA A 87 17.07 7.59 10.06
CA ALA A 87 18.12 8.09 10.94
C ALA A 87 18.12 7.39 12.31
N ASP A 88 16.94 7.15 12.89
CA ASP A 88 16.81 6.44 14.16
C ASP A 88 17.27 4.97 14.04
N VAL A 89 16.94 4.29 12.95
CA VAL A 89 17.43 2.93 12.67
C VAL A 89 18.95 2.90 12.53
N GLY A 90 19.53 3.86 11.80
CA GLY A 90 20.99 3.97 11.65
C GLY A 90 21.70 4.14 13.00
N LYS A 91 21.16 4.97 13.89
CA LYS A 91 21.68 5.13 15.26
C LYS A 91 21.58 3.85 16.08
N LEU A 92 20.44 3.16 16.02
CA LEU A 92 20.20 1.93 16.79
C LEU A 92 21.11 0.78 16.37
N LEU A 93 21.45 0.69 15.08
CA LEU A 93 22.30 -0.37 14.55
C LEU A 93 23.80 -0.04 14.57
N GLY A 94 24.18 1.18 14.97
CA GLY A 94 25.58 1.62 14.96
C GLY A 94 26.12 1.94 13.56
N GLY A 95 25.23 2.21 12.59
CA GLY A 95 25.55 2.46 11.19
C GLY A 95 24.78 1.55 10.24
N VAL A 96 24.35 2.12 9.12
CA VAL A 96 23.72 1.41 7.99
C VAL A 96 24.17 2.06 6.69
N HIS A 97 24.11 1.32 5.58
CA HIS A 97 24.23 1.91 4.26
C HIS A 97 22.92 2.59 3.87
N GLU A 98 22.97 3.85 3.43
CA GLU A 98 21.80 4.56 2.92
C GLU A 98 21.68 4.37 1.40
N ASP A 99 20.55 3.82 0.96
CA ASP A 99 20.19 3.64 -0.45
C ASP A 99 18.84 4.33 -0.71
N PRO A 100 18.82 5.67 -0.81
CA PRO A 100 17.58 6.46 -0.88
C PRO A 100 16.80 6.24 -2.18
N ASP A 101 17.47 5.79 -3.25
CA ASP A 101 16.90 5.58 -4.58
C ASP A 101 16.33 4.16 -4.77
N ARG A 102 16.56 3.26 -3.81
CA ARG A 102 16.00 1.90 -3.84
C ARG A 102 14.48 1.92 -3.83
N GLY A 103 13.89 1.49 -4.94
CA GLY A 103 12.45 1.32 -5.07
C GLY A 103 11.89 0.22 -4.15
N LEU A 104 10.59 0.32 -3.83
CA LEU A 104 9.90 -0.64 -2.99
C LEU A 104 9.62 -1.94 -3.75
N ASP A 105 10.20 -3.06 -3.32
CA ASP A 105 9.92 -4.39 -3.85
C ASP A 105 8.46 -4.82 -3.61
N HIS A 106 7.96 -5.81 -4.36
CA HIS A 106 6.56 -6.18 -4.26
C HIS A 106 6.14 -6.62 -2.85
N GLY A 107 7.04 -7.26 -2.09
CA GLY A 107 6.82 -7.66 -0.70
C GLY A 107 6.49 -6.50 0.24
N ARG A 108 6.96 -5.29 -0.07
CA ARG A 108 6.64 -4.04 0.67
C ARG A 108 5.31 -3.40 0.27
N THR A 109 4.72 -3.83 -0.85
CA THR A 109 3.71 -3.05 -1.59
C THR A 109 2.28 -3.55 -1.47
N TYR A 110 2.06 -4.65 -0.76
CA TYR A 110 0.72 -5.18 -0.55
C TYR A 110 -0.08 -4.32 0.41
N ARG A 111 -0.65 -3.23 -0.13
CA ARG A 111 -1.82 -2.47 0.36
C ARG A 111 -1.79 -2.00 1.82
N TRP A 112 -0.67 -2.15 2.51
CA TRP A 112 -0.58 -2.06 3.96
C TRP A 112 -0.81 -0.62 4.43
N TRP A 113 -0.22 0.33 3.73
CA TRP A 113 -0.32 1.75 4.10
C TRP A 113 -1.59 2.44 3.60
N ARG A 114 -2.24 1.91 2.55
CA ARG A 114 -3.49 2.50 2.02
C ARG A 114 -4.68 2.24 2.94
N CYS A 115 -4.70 1.10 3.63
CA CYS A 115 -5.74 0.76 4.62
C CYS A 115 -5.62 1.61 5.90
N THR A 116 -4.41 1.90 6.36
CA THR A 116 -4.20 2.66 7.60
C THR A 116 -4.45 4.16 7.44
N ARG A 117 -4.35 4.72 6.22
CA ARG A 117 -4.52 6.18 5.99
C ARG A 117 -5.94 6.70 5.86
N ARG A 118 -6.89 5.97 5.24
CA ARG A 118 -8.24 6.49 4.94
C ARG A 118 -9.35 5.52 5.35
N ARG A 119 -10.03 5.79 6.48
CA ARG A 119 -11.34 5.23 6.83
C ARG A 119 -12.43 5.80 5.90
N THR A 120 -12.34 5.54 4.61
CA THR A 120 -13.40 5.88 3.65
C THR A 120 -13.73 4.66 2.81
N SER A 121 -15.01 4.30 2.80
CA SER A 121 -15.67 3.18 2.11
C SER A 121 -15.51 3.16 0.57
N ARG A 122 -14.65 4.01 0.00
CA ARG A 122 -14.31 4.04 -1.43
C ARG A 122 -13.16 3.12 -1.83
N CYS A 123 -12.44 2.54 -0.86
CA CYS A 123 -11.23 1.76 -1.15
C CYS A 123 -11.47 0.37 -1.77
N CYS A 124 -12.70 -0.13 -1.82
CA CYS A 124 -13.01 -1.47 -2.33
C CYS A 124 -13.62 -1.50 -3.75
N ARG A 125 -13.63 -0.39 -4.49
CA ARG A 125 -14.06 -0.39 -5.90
C ARG A 125 -13.15 0.47 -6.76
N SER A 126 -12.25 -0.20 -7.47
CA SER A 126 -11.86 0.19 -8.83
C SER A 126 -12.29 -0.99 -9.71
N PRO A 127 -13.09 -0.73 -10.76
CA PRO A 127 -12.53 -0.12 -11.95
C PRO A 127 -13.35 1.09 -12.40
N CYS A 128 -12.75 2.28 -12.40
CA CYS A 128 -13.19 3.31 -13.34
C CYS A 128 -12.39 3.09 -14.62
N ARG A 129 -12.99 2.39 -15.60
CA ARG A 129 -12.50 2.34 -16.97
C ARG A 129 -12.56 3.75 -17.55
N ALA A 130 -11.43 4.22 -18.06
CA ALA A 130 -11.34 5.42 -18.86
C ALA A 130 -12.00 5.17 -20.24
N SER A 131 -13.31 5.42 -20.39
CA SER A 131 -13.88 5.69 -21.72
C SER A 131 -15.27 6.33 -21.75
N THR A 132 -16.03 6.40 -20.65
CA THR A 132 -17.36 7.06 -20.67
C THR A 132 -17.50 8.12 -19.58
N ARG A 133 -17.62 9.38 -20.01
CA ARG A 133 -17.88 10.54 -19.15
C ARG A 133 -19.29 10.44 -18.58
N ARG A 134 -19.45 9.97 -17.33
CA ARG A 134 -20.50 10.34 -16.37
C ARG A 134 -20.38 9.49 -15.10
N CYS A 135 -19.85 10.08 -14.04
CA CYS A 135 -20.06 9.59 -12.67
C CYS A 135 -21.09 10.51 -12.01
N CYS A 136 -22.33 10.05 -11.84
CA CYS A 136 -23.30 10.74 -10.99
C CYS A 136 -22.97 10.44 -9.52
N TRP A 137 -22.77 11.50 -8.74
CA TRP A 137 -22.57 11.46 -7.29
C TRP A 137 -23.88 11.81 -6.59
N ARG A 138 -24.12 11.22 -5.41
CA ARG A 138 -25.14 11.69 -4.46
C ARG A 138 -24.54 11.73 -3.06
N SER A 139 -24.71 12.86 -2.38
CA SER A 139 -24.40 13.04 -0.97
C SER A 139 -25.60 13.70 -0.30
N GLY A 140 -26.16 13.04 0.74
CA GLY A 140 -27.09 13.65 1.70
C GLY A 140 -28.51 13.96 1.21
N GLY A 141 -29.49 13.60 2.05
CA GLY A 141 -30.87 14.12 2.16
C GLY A 141 -31.53 14.84 0.98
N ALA A 142 -32.43 14.12 0.29
CA ALA A 142 -33.64 14.57 -0.44
C ALA A 142 -33.78 13.73 -1.71
N SER A 143 -34.76 12.83 -1.76
CA SER A 143 -35.08 12.02 -2.93
C SER A 143 -35.58 12.90 -4.07
N ARG A 144 -34.94 12.82 -5.23
CA ARG A 144 -35.55 13.20 -6.51
C ARG A 144 -35.22 12.09 -7.51
N ARG A 145 -36.30 11.56 -8.09
CA ARG A 145 -36.34 10.46 -9.05
C ARG A 145 -35.45 10.79 -10.25
N CYS A 146 -34.55 9.89 -10.62
CA CYS A 146 -34.06 9.85 -12.00
C CYS A 146 -35.15 9.18 -12.84
N GLY A 147 -35.86 10.00 -13.62
CA GLY A 147 -36.83 9.53 -14.61
C GLY A 147 -36.14 8.79 -15.76
N THR A 148 -36.90 7.86 -16.33
CA THR A 148 -36.64 6.99 -17.47
C THR A 148 -36.64 7.75 -18.82
N ARG A 149 -35.81 7.33 -19.78
CA ARG A 149 -36.24 6.66 -21.03
C ARG A 149 -35.13 6.44 -22.07
N ALA A 150 -35.22 5.24 -22.67
CA ALA A 150 -35.02 4.80 -24.08
C ALA A 150 -33.69 5.11 -24.78
N TYR A 151 -33.12 4.24 -25.63
CA TYR A 151 -33.57 2.96 -26.23
C TYR A 151 -32.66 1.81 -25.79
#